data_AF-A0AAW7JM55-F1
#
_entry.id   AF-A0AAW7JM55-F1
#
_cell.length_a   1.000
_cell.length_b   1.000
_cell.length_c   1.000
_cell.angle_alpha   90.00
_cell.angle_beta   90.00
_cell.angle_gamma   90.00
#
_symmetry.space_group_name_H-M   'P 1'
#
loop_
_entity.id
_entity.type
_entity.pdbx_description
1 polymer ?
#
loop_
_entity_poly.entity_id
_entity_poly.type
_entity_poly.pdbx_seq_one_letter_code
_entity_poly.pdbx_strand_id
1 'polypeptide(L)'
;MDEKMGGFITCMLCGLIVGATGVYMLVSGNPRILHGYHYASVPPSKMVPLARWSGAGLLVAGVGCALLMPPAGMSDWMSVIGIALLIAGIGISLGAIVRFNGSLVTMRGGTQGASRALMIGLGALAAVVVCAATVVPGVLMIASGDPSMLHGYHLVNVDPDDLPALAAWVGAGTIVFGVGLASSIGLAMCCTRRPMPRIVKILLVAALVLCGVGLVVMLGGIIHFNGSLMG
;
A
#
# COMPACT_ATOMS: atom_id res chain seq x y z
N MET A 1 -3.45 18.05 21.68
CA MET A 1 -2.68 17.97 20.42
C MET A 1 -3.70 18.07 19.32
N ASP A 2 -3.56 19.03 18.40
CA ASP A 2 -4.48 19.10 17.26
C ASP A 2 -4.32 17.85 16.36
N GLU A 3 -5.38 17.49 15.64
CA GLU A 3 -5.42 16.26 14.82
C GLU A 3 -4.35 16.27 13.72
N LYS A 4 -4.00 17.45 13.20
CA LYS A 4 -2.96 17.62 12.17
C LYS A 4 -1.58 17.28 12.68
N MET A 5 -1.22 17.79 13.86
CA MET A 5 0.05 17.50 14.52
C MET A 5 0.14 16.02 14.89
N GLY A 6 -0.98 15.39 15.29
CA GLY A 6 -1.05 13.95 15.45
C GLY A 6 -0.72 13.19 14.17
N GLY A 7 -1.43 13.49 13.06
CA GLY A 7 -1.20 12.86 11.76
C GLY A 7 0.22 13.06 11.23
N PHE A 8 0.77 14.27 11.38
CA PHE A 8 2.15 14.60 11.00
C PHE A 8 3.17 13.77 11.77
N ILE A 9 3.07 13.74 13.11
CA ILE A 9 3.97 12.96 13.96
C ILE A 9 3.89 11.48 13.60
N THR A 10 2.69 10.94 13.37
CA THR A 10 2.52 9.55 12.95
C THR A 10 3.23 9.27 11.62
N CYS A 11 3.02 10.10 10.59
CA CYS A 11 3.66 9.92 9.28
C CYS A 11 5.19 10.02 9.37
N MET A 12 5.70 10.97 10.16
CA MET A 12 7.14 11.13 10.41
C MET A 12 7.74 9.94 11.14
N LEU A 13 7.10 9.47 12.21
CA LEU A 13 7.58 8.31 12.96
C LEU A 13 7.53 7.04 12.12
N CYS A 14 6.44 6.82 11.38
CA CYS A 14 6.35 5.71 10.42
C CYS A 14 7.47 5.80 9.37
N GLY A 15 7.66 6.96 8.76
CA GLY A 15 8.72 7.19 7.78
C GLY A 15 10.12 6.95 8.34
N LEU A 16 10.39 7.43 9.56
CA LEU A 16 11.65 7.23 10.26
C LEU A 16 11.90 5.74 10.57
N ILE A 17 10.92 5.03 11.12
CA ILE A 17 11.08 3.61 11.49
C ILE A 17 11.29 2.74 10.25
N VAL A 18 10.46 2.93 9.22
CA VAL A 18 10.53 2.18 7.96
C VAL A 18 11.83 2.52 7.22
N GLY A 19 12.18 3.80 7.15
CA GLY A 19 13.41 4.28 6.52
C GLY A 19 14.66 3.79 7.24
N ALA A 20 14.72 3.88 8.57
CA ALA A 20 15.84 3.40 9.38
C ALA A 20 16.03 1.89 9.24
N THR A 21 14.94 1.13 9.18
CA THR A 21 14.98 -0.30 8.86
C THR A 21 15.58 -0.55 7.48
N GLY A 22 15.19 0.24 6.48
CA GLY A 22 15.76 0.18 5.13
C GLY A 22 17.27 0.47 5.11
N VAL A 23 17.69 1.54 5.78
CA VAL A 23 19.11 1.91 5.93
C VAL A 23 19.90 0.81 6.62
N TYR A 24 19.39 0.24 7.70
CA TYR A 24 20.02 -0.86 8.40
C TYR A 24 20.31 -2.03 7.44
N MET A 25 19.30 -2.45 6.65
CA MET A 25 19.46 -3.57 5.71
C MET A 25 20.41 -3.24 4.55
N LEU A 26 20.38 -2.00 4.05
CA LEU A 26 21.28 -1.49 3.01
C LEU A 26 22.75 -1.53 3.45
N VAL A 27 23.02 -1.02 4.65
CA VAL A 27 24.38 -0.88 5.19
C VAL A 27 24.92 -2.22 5.68
N SER A 28 24.15 -2.92 6.54
CA SER A 28 24.61 -4.17 7.15
C SER A 28 24.54 -5.37 6.21
N GLY A 29 23.72 -5.32 5.16
CA GLY A 29 23.44 -6.48 4.32
C GLY A 29 22.68 -7.60 5.05
N ASN A 30 22.11 -7.33 6.22
CA ASN A 30 21.41 -8.31 7.05
C ASN A 30 19.89 -8.31 6.76
N PRO A 31 19.31 -9.41 6.23
CA PRO A 31 17.89 -9.48 5.91
C PRO A 31 16.98 -9.79 7.11
N ARG A 32 17.51 -9.96 8.34
CA ARG A 32 16.76 -10.46 9.50
C ARG A 32 15.61 -9.57 9.99
N ILE A 33 15.52 -8.32 9.54
CA ILE A 33 14.34 -7.49 9.83
C ILE A 33 13.15 -7.89 8.96
N LEU A 34 13.39 -8.53 7.81
CA LEU A 34 12.32 -9.18 7.07
C LEU A 34 11.78 -10.37 7.88
N HIS A 35 10.50 -10.69 7.70
CA HIS A 35 9.97 -11.95 8.19
C HIS A 35 10.73 -13.14 7.58
N GLY A 36 11.00 -14.18 8.38
CA GLY A 36 11.79 -15.34 7.96
C GLY A 36 11.31 -16.01 6.66
N TYR A 37 9.99 -15.98 6.39
CA TYR A 37 9.41 -16.54 5.18
C TYR A 37 9.76 -15.76 3.89
N HIS A 38 10.22 -14.52 3.98
CA HIS A 38 10.67 -13.72 2.84
C HIS A 38 12.08 -14.08 2.34
N TYR A 39 12.84 -14.84 3.12
CA TYR A 39 14.19 -15.27 2.74
C TYR A 39 14.48 -16.76 3.01
N ALA A 40 13.47 -17.53 3.39
CA ALA A 40 13.61 -18.93 3.84
C ALA A 40 14.30 -19.88 2.83
N SER A 41 14.29 -19.55 1.54
CA SER A 41 14.97 -20.34 0.49
C SER A 41 15.98 -19.54 -0.32
N VAL A 42 16.36 -18.36 0.15
CA VAL A 42 17.44 -17.60 -0.49
C VAL A 42 18.75 -18.32 -0.19
N PRO A 43 19.59 -18.63 -1.19
CA PRO A 43 20.90 -19.22 -0.94
C PRO A 43 21.79 -18.20 -0.21
N PRO A 44 22.73 -18.63 0.66
CA PRO A 44 23.58 -17.73 1.45
C PRO A 44 24.28 -16.64 0.63
N SER A 45 24.75 -16.98 -0.57
CA SER A 45 25.43 -16.06 -1.51
C SER A 45 24.54 -14.93 -2.07
N LYS A 46 23.21 -15.01 -1.89
CA LYS A 46 22.23 -14.01 -2.36
C LYS A 46 21.56 -13.25 -1.21
N MET A 47 21.89 -13.53 0.05
CA MET A 47 21.31 -12.86 1.21
C MET A 47 21.64 -11.37 1.26
N VAL A 48 22.91 -11.00 1.04
CA VAL A 48 23.33 -9.59 1.06
C VAL A 48 22.68 -8.78 -0.07
N PRO A 49 22.66 -9.26 -1.34
CA PRO A 49 21.90 -8.60 -2.39
C PRO A 49 20.40 -8.44 -2.09
N LEU A 50 19.75 -9.47 -1.52
CA LEU A 50 18.36 -9.37 -1.09
C LEU A 50 18.20 -8.24 -0.06
N ALA A 51 19.01 -8.24 1.00
CA ALA A 51 18.93 -7.25 2.05
C ALA A 51 19.10 -5.82 1.51
N ARG A 52 20.05 -5.61 0.59
CA ARG A 52 20.28 -4.28 0.01
C ARG A 52 19.13 -3.79 -0.87
N TRP A 53 18.59 -4.65 -1.73
CA TRP A 53 17.47 -4.27 -2.61
C TRP A 53 16.18 -4.07 -1.83
N SER A 54 15.85 -4.97 -0.89
CA SER A 54 14.70 -4.77 -0.01
C SER A 54 14.90 -3.56 0.91
N GLY A 55 16.12 -3.32 1.40
CA GLY A 55 16.45 -2.13 2.18
C GLY A 55 16.27 -0.83 1.41
N ALA A 56 16.68 -0.79 0.13
CA ALA A 56 16.43 0.35 -0.75
C ALA A 56 14.94 0.62 -0.95
N GLY A 57 14.15 -0.43 -1.18
CA GLY A 57 12.70 -0.30 -1.28
C GLY A 57 12.06 0.24 0.01
N LEU A 58 12.48 -0.27 1.18
CA LEU A 58 12.02 0.24 2.48
C LEU A 58 12.45 1.69 2.73
N LEU A 59 13.65 2.09 2.34
CA LEU A 59 14.08 3.48 2.43
C LEU A 59 13.17 4.40 1.60
N VAL A 60 12.93 4.05 0.34
CA VAL A 60 12.02 4.79 -0.55
C VAL A 60 10.61 4.84 0.04
N ALA A 61 10.11 3.72 0.58
CA ALA A 61 8.81 3.68 1.25
C ALA A 61 8.76 4.55 2.50
N GLY A 62 9.84 4.59 3.29
CA GLY A 62 9.95 5.45 4.47
C GLY A 62 9.89 6.94 4.12
N VAL A 63 10.58 7.37 3.06
CA VAL A 63 10.44 8.73 2.51
C VAL A 63 9.01 8.97 2.02
N GLY A 64 8.39 7.99 1.38
CA GLY A 64 6.99 8.06 0.97
C GLY A 64 6.03 8.28 2.16
N CYS A 65 6.16 7.48 3.22
CA CYS A 65 5.39 7.64 4.47
C CYS A 65 5.59 9.02 5.10
N ALA A 66 6.83 9.51 5.13
CA ALA A 66 7.17 10.82 5.66
C ALA A 66 6.44 11.95 4.92
N LEU A 67 6.26 11.81 3.60
CA LEU A 67 5.61 12.81 2.76
C LEU A 67 4.08 12.67 2.70
N LEU A 68 3.46 11.68 3.34
CA LEU A 68 1.99 11.56 3.37
C LEU A 68 1.33 12.75 4.07
N MET A 69 2.01 13.31 5.08
CA MET A 69 1.62 14.54 5.78
C MET A 69 2.81 15.50 5.76
N PRO A 70 3.02 16.26 4.67
CA PRO A 70 4.14 17.18 4.56
C PRO A 70 4.09 18.30 5.63
N PRO A 71 5.25 18.87 6.00
CA PRO A 71 5.32 20.02 6.91
C PRO A 71 4.48 21.22 6.43
N ALA A 72 4.04 22.03 7.39
CA ALA A 72 3.30 23.26 7.11
C ALA A 72 4.06 24.18 6.13
N GLY A 73 3.34 24.68 5.12
CA GLY A 73 3.90 25.53 4.05
C GLY A 73 4.37 24.77 2.81
N MET A 74 4.28 23.44 2.79
CA MET A 74 4.48 22.63 1.58
C MET A 74 3.16 22.38 0.85
N SER A 75 3.24 22.11 -0.46
CA SER A 75 2.06 21.83 -1.30
C SER A 75 1.47 20.45 -1.01
N ASP A 76 0.13 20.35 -1.06
CA ASP A 76 -0.63 19.08 -0.96
C ASP A 76 -0.20 18.02 -1.99
N TRP A 77 0.39 18.44 -3.12
CA TRP A 77 0.99 17.53 -4.10
C TRP A 77 2.15 16.70 -3.53
N MET A 78 2.77 17.12 -2.43
CA MET A 78 3.79 16.31 -1.74
C MET A 78 3.21 15.00 -1.21
N SER A 79 1.93 14.96 -0.80
CA SER A 79 1.27 13.72 -0.38
C SER A 79 1.07 12.76 -1.55
N VAL A 80 0.79 13.29 -2.74
CA VAL A 80 0.72 12.48 -3.98
C VAL A 80 2.09 11.89 -4.33
N ILE A 81 3.16 12.68 -4.21
CA ILE A 81 4.54 12.19 -4.37
C ILE A 81 4.86 11.13 -3.30
N GLY A 82 4.46 11.38 -2.04
CA GLY A 82 4.64 10.44 -0.93
C GLY A 82 4.02 9.08 -1.22
N ILE A 83 2.81 9.06 -1.79
CA ILE A 83 2.13 7.83 -2.22
C ILE A 83 2.86 7.15 -3.36
N ALA A 84 3.29 7.91 -4.37
CA ALA A 84 4.04 7.34 -5.49
C ALA A 84 5.33 6.66 -5.01
N LEU A 85 6.07 7.30 -4.09
CA LEU A 85 7.26 6.74 -3.46
C LEU A 85 6.94 5.53 -2.59
N LEU A 86 5.86 5.57 -1.80
CA LEU A 86 5.42 4.45 -0.97
C LEU A 86 5.15 3.20 -1.83
N ILE A 87 4.41 3.36 -2.93
CA ILE A 87 4.10 2.27 -3.87
C ILE A 87 5.37 1.76 -4.55
N ALA A 88 6.23 2.67 -5.04
CA ALA A 88 7.49 2.29 -5.67
C ALA A 88 8.40 1.51 -4.71
N GLY A 89 8.54 1.98 -3.46
CA GLY A 89 9.33 1.35 -2.42
C GLY A 89 8.84 -0.05 -2.05
N ILE A 90 7.51 -0.21 -1.90
CA ILE A 90 6.88 -1.53 -1.72
C ILE A 90 7.18 -2.42 -2.93
N GLY A 91 7.00 -1.92 -4.16
CA GLY A 91 7.28 -2.65 -5.40
C GLY A 91 8.72 -3.15 -5.49
N ILE A 92 9.71 -2.31 -5.17
CA ILE A 92 11.13 -2.68 -5.13
C ILE A 92 11.36 -3.79 -4.09
N SER A 93 10.83 -3.64 -2.87
CA SER A 93 10.98 -4.62 -1.79
C SER A 93 10.40 -5.98 -2.15
N LEU A 94 9.16 -6.00 -2.64
CA LEU A 94 8.47 -7.22 -3.06
C LEU A 94 9.16 -7.85 -4.28
N GLY A 95 9.59 -7.03 -5.24
CA GLY A 95 10.34 -7.47 -6.42
C GLY A 95 11.64 -8.17 -6.04
N ALA A 96 12.41 -7.62 -5.10
CA ALA A 96 13.62 -8.22 -4.57
C ALA A 96 13.33 -9.58 -3.92
N ILE A 97 12.31 -9.65 -3.06
CA ILE A 97 11.88 -10.91 -2.42
C ILE A 97 11.53 -11.95 -3.48
N VAL A 98 10.67 -11.62 -4.46
CA VAL A 98 10.31 -12.57 -5.52
C VAL A 98 11.53 -12.97 -6.36
N ARG A 99 12.45 -12.04 -6.62
CA ARG A 99 13.66 -12.27 -7.44
C ARG A 99 14.67 -13.22 -6.78
N PHE A 100 14.86 -13.11 -5.47
CA PHE A 100 15.87 -13.89 -4.74
C PHE A 100 15.27 -15.08 -3.99
N ASN A 101 14.10 -14.91 -3.36
CA ASN A 101 13.42 -15.97 -2.63
C ASN A 101 12.63 -16.86 -3.60
N GLY A 102 12.13 -16.32 -4.72
CA GLY A 102 11.31 -17.05 -5.71
C GLY A 102 9.81 -16.97 -5.46
N SER A 103 9.41 -16.47 -4.28
CA SER A 103 8.03 -16.24 -3.85
C SER A 103 8.00 -15.20 -2.71
N LEU A 104 6.86 -14.51 -2.54
CA LEU A 104 6.60 -13.63 -1.40
C LEU A 104 6.52 -14.38 -0.05
N VAL A 105 5.95 -15.59 -0.03
CA VAL A 105 5.71 -16.35 1.21
C VAL A 105 6.22 -17.77 1.05
N THR A 106 7.06 -18.19 2.00
CA THR A 106 7.71 -19.51 1.97
C THR A 106 7.67 -20.17 3.32
N MET A 107 7.00 -21.31 3.40
CA MET A 107 6.91 -22.12 4.60
C MET A 107 7.93 -23.26 4.53
N ARG A 108 8.67 -23.52 5.63
CA ARG A 108 9.49 -24.73 5.80
C ARG A 108 8.68 -25.77 6.59
N GLY A 109 8.63 -27.03 6.16
CA GLY A 109 8.11 -28.17 6.94
C GLY A 109 6.71 -28.70 6.58
N GLY A 110 6.39 -29.91 7.08
CA GLY A 110 5.39 -30.88 6.56
C GLY A 110 3.93 -30.80 7.02
N THR A 111 3.45 -29.69 7.61
CA THR A 111 2.02 -29.48 7.93
C THR A 111 1.31 -28.65 6.83
N GLN A 112 1.67 -28.90 5.57
CA GLN A 112 1.40 -28.00 4.44
C GLN A 112 -0.07 -27.89 4.01
N GLY A 113 -0.93 -28.85 4.36
CA GLY A 113 -2.33 -28.88 3.91
C GLY A 113 -3.24 -27.95 4.72
N ALA A 114 -3.36 -28.22 6.02
CA ALA A 114 -4.26 -27.48 6.92
C ALA A 114 -3.84 -26.03 7.14
N SER A 115 -2.53 -25.76 7.29
CA SER A 115 -2.00 -24.40 7.44
C SER A 115 -2.21 -23.54 6.18
N ARG A 116 -2.14 -24.15 4.99
CA ARG A 116 -2.33 -23.45 3.72
C ARG A 116 -3.79 -23.15 3.43
N ALA A 117 -4.69 -24.09 3.71
CA ALA A 117 -6.13 -23.86 3.60
C ALA A 117 -6.59 -22.74 4.55
N LEU A 118 -6.11 -22.73 5.80
CA LEU A 118 -6.37 -21.65 6.75
C LEU A 118 -5.86 -20.30 6.25
N MET A 119 -4.63 -20.22 5.76
CA MET A 119 -4.06 -18.98 5.21
C MET A 119 -4.85 -18.47 4.00
N ILE A 120 -5.25 -19.36 3.08
CA ILE A 120 -6.11 -19.00 1.95
C ILE A 120 -7.46 -18.48 2.45
N GLY A 121 -8.07 -19.16 3.44
CA GLY A 121 -9.33 -18.73 4.05
C GLY A 121 -9.23 -17.35 4.70
N LEU A 122 -8.19 -17.10 5.50
CA LEU A 122 -7.94 -15.80 6.13
C LEU A 122 -7.65 -14.71 5.09
N GLY A 123 -6.88 -15.02 4.04
CA GLY A 123 -6.61 -14.09 2.95
C GLY A 123 -7.88 -13.75 2.15
N ALA A 124 -8.73 -14.74 1.87
CA ALA A 124 -10.02 -14.52 1.21
C ALA A 124 -10.95 -13.66 2.08
N LEU A 125 -11.03 -13.95 3.38
CA LEU A 125 -11.80 -13.14 4.33
C LEU A 125 -11.28 -11.70 4.38
N ALA A 126 -9.96 -11.51 4.48
CA ALA A 126 -9.36 -10.17 4.47
C ALA A 126 -9.66 -9.42 3.17
N ALA A 127 -9.59 -10.09 2.01
CA ALA A 127 -9.95 -9.49 0.72
C ALA A 127 -11.43 -9.07 0.66
N VAL A 128 -12.35 -9.89 1.20
CA VAL A 128 -13.78 -9.56 1.29
C VAL A 128 -14.01 -8.36 2.20
N VAL A 129 -13.39 -8.35 3.38
CA VAL A 129 -13.50 -7.23 4.33
C VAL A 129 -12.95 -5.95 3.73
N VAL A 130 -11.80 -6.01 3.05
CA VAL A 130 -11.21 -4.87 2.34
C VAL A 130 -12.14 -4.38 1.24
N CYS A 131 -12.66 -5.27 0.39
CA CYS A 131 -13.64 -4.89 -0.63
C CYS A 131 -14.84 -4.19 0.00
N ALA A 132 -15.42 -4.75 1.07
CA ALA A 132 -16.54 -4.15 1.75
C ALA A 132 -16.20 -2.76 2.32
N ALA A 133 -15.03 -2.59 2.93
CA ALA A 133 -14.60 -1.33 3.53
C ALA A 133 -14.18 -0.25 2.51
N THR A 134 -14.04 -0.58 1.22
CA THR A 134 -13.57 0.36 0.19
C THR A 134 -14.56 0.50 -0.96
N VAL A 135 -14.93 -0.61 -1.60
CA VAL A 135 -15.85 -0.61 -2.74
C VAL A 135 -17.25 -0.16 -2.33
N VAL A 136 -17.76 -0.59 -1.17
CA VAL A 136 -19.12 -0.20 -0.74
C VAL A 136 -19.21 1.31 -0.49
N PRO A 137 -18.31 1.95 0.30
CA PRO A 137 -18.30 3.41 0.40
C PRO A 137 -18.23 4.11 -0.95
N GLY A 138 -17.37 3.63 -1.86
CA GLY A 138 -17.24 4.24 -3.18
C GLY A 138 -18.52 4.15 -4.03
N VAL A 139 -19.20 3.01 -4.01
CA VAL A 139 -20.50 2.83 -4.68
C VAL A 139 -21.56 3.72 -4.07
N LEU A 140 -21.61 3.80 -2.73
CA LEU A 140 -22.57 4.64 -2.02
C LEU A 140 -22.37 6.12 -2.36
N MET A 141 -21.13 6.63 -2.33
CA MET A 141 -20.83 8.02 -2.71
C MET A 141 -21.26 8.35 -4.14
N ILE A 142 -21.00 7.45 -5.11
CA ILE A 142 -21.45 7.65 -6.50
C ILE A 142 -22.98 7.65 -6.60
N ALA A 143 -23.64 6.72 -5.90
CA ALA A 143 -25.08 6.55 -6.01
C ALA A 143 -25.88 7.67 -5.32
N SER A 144 -25.39 8.18 -4.19
CA SER A 144 -26.04 9.26 -3.44
C SER A 144 -25.62 10.65 -3.90
N GLY A 145 -24.44 10.79 -4.53
CA GLY A 145 -23.80 12.08 -4.75
C GLY A 145 -23.32 12.74 -3.45
N ASP A 146 -23.27 11.99 -2.33
CA ASP A 146 -22.90 12.50 -1.01
C ASP A 146 -21.51 12.00 -0.60
N PRO A 147 -20.50 12.89 -0.47
CA PRO A 147 -19.15 12.52 -0.04
C PRO A 147 -18.99 12.48 1.49
N SER A 148 -20.06 12.50 2.29
CA SER A 148 -20.01 12.51 3.76
C SER A 148 -19.30 11.32 4.42
N MET A 149 -19.05 10.24 3.67
CA MET A 149 -18.22 9.12 4.11
C MET A 149 -16.72 9.44 4.16
N LEU A 150 -16.31 10.58 3.58
CA LEU A 150 -14.97 11.13 3.74
C LEU A 150 -14.84 11.83 5.09
N HIS A 151 -13.60 11.95 5.57
CA HIS A 151 -13.34 12.84 6.70
C HIS A 151 -13.75 14.27 6.35
N GLY A 152 -14.43 14.96 7.27
CA GLY A 152 -15.02 16.28 7.01
C GLY A 152 -14.03 17.35 6.56
N TYR A 153 -12.75 17.19 6.92
CA TYR A 153 -11.69 18.08 6.47
C TYR A 153 -11.44 18.03 4.95
N HIS A 154 -11.81 16.94 4.27
CA HIS A 154 -11.78 16.87 2.80
C HIS A 154 -12.81 17.76 2.13
N LEU A 155 -13.83 18.22 2.87
CA LEU A 155 -14.97 18.96 2.35
C LEU A 155 -14.94 20.45 2.71
N VAL A 156 -14.01 20.87 3.57
CA VAL A 156 -14.03 22.19 4.24
C VAL A 156 -14.03 23.39 3.26
N ASN A 157 -13.47 23.20 2.08
CA ASN A 157 -13.27 24.25 1.06
C ASN A 157 -13.97 23.91 -0.27
N VAL A 158 -14.73 22.83 -0.31
CA VAL A 158 -15.41 22.35 -1.52
C VAL A 158 -16.70 23.15 -1.70
N ASP A 159 -16.97 23.60 -2.92
CA ASP A 159 -18.23 24.26 -3.23
C ASP A 159 -19.39 23.26 -3.08
N PRO A 160 -20.50 23.61 -2.39
CA PRO A 160 -21.66 22.74 -2.27
C PRO A 160 -22.18 22.18 -3.61
N ASP A 161 -22.08 22.95 -4.70
CA ASP A 161 -22.55 22.52 -6.03
C ASP A 161 -21.63 21.45 -6.65
N ASP A 162 -20.36 21.37 -6.21
CA ASP A 162 -19.37 20.39 -6.68
C ASP A 162 -19.40 19.07 -5.89
N LEU A 163 -20.12 18.99 -4.77
CA LEU A 163 -20.16 17.80 -3.91
C LEU A 163 -20.55 16.51 -4.66
N PRO A 164 -21.55 16.50 -5.56
CA PRO A 164 -21.88 15.29 -6.32
C PRO A 164 -20.76 14.85 -7.27
N ALA A 165 -20.06 15.81 -7.88
CA ALA A 165 -18.93 15.53 -8.76
C ALA A 165 -17.73 14.99 -7.96
N LEU A 166 -17.41 15.60 -6.82
CA LEU A 166 -16.39 15.10 -5.90
C LEU A 166 -16.70 13.68 -5.43
N ALA A 167 -17.94 13.40 -5.02
CA ALA A 167 -18.40 12.08 -4.59
C ALA A 167 -18.22 11.04 -5.71
N ALA A 168 -18.49 11.40 -6.96
CA ALA A 168 -18.27 10.53 -8.10
C ALA A 168 -16.78 10.21 -8.33
N TRP A 169 -15.91 11.23 -8.32
CA TRP A 169 -14.47 11.06 -8.53
C TRP A 169 -13.81 10.26 -7.41
N VAL A 170 -14.07 10.64 -6.16
CA VAL A 170 -13.53 9.96 -4.99
C VAL A 170 -14.11 8.56 -4.85
N GLY A 171 -15.39 8.38 -5.13
CA GLY A 171 -16.02 7.06 -5.15
C GLY A 171 -15.40 6.12 -6.19
N ALA A 172 -15.17 6.61 -7.40
CA ALA A 172 -14.49 5.83 -8.44
C ALA A 172 -13.06 5.45 -8.01
N GLY A 173 -12.30 6.42 -7.46
CA GLY A 173 -10.96 6.17 -6.93
C GLY A 173 -10.96 5.12 -5.82
N THR A 174 -11.89 5.21 -4.87
CA THR A 174 -12.03 4.26 -3.75
C THR A 174 -12.37 2.85 -4.25
N ILE A 175 -13.23 2.71 -5.25
CA ILE A 175 -13.55 1.41 -5.88
C ILE A 175 -12.30 0.82 -6.53
N VAL A 176 -11.60 1.59 -7.37
CA VAL A 176 -10.40 1.13 -8.08
C VAL A 176 -9.31 0.71 -7.08
N PHE A 177 -9.10 1.50 -6.03
CA PHE A 177 -8.19 1.16 -4.93
C PHE A 177 -8.58 -0.13 -4.23
N GLY A 178 -9.86 -0.28 -3.88
CA GLY A 178 -10.41 -1.47 -3.22
C GLY A 178 -10.23 -2.74 -4.03
N VAL A 179 -10.55 -2.69 -5.32
CA VAL A 179 -10.35 -3.81 -6.26
C VAL A 179 -8.87 -4.19 -6.35
N GLY A 180 -7.97 -3.20 -6.47
CA GLY A 180 -6.53 -3.43 -6.48
C GLY A 180 -6.03 -4.09 -5.18
N LEU A 181 -6.50 -3.61 -4.03
CA LEU A 181 -6.05 -4.10 -2.72
C LEU A 181 -6.55 -5.52 -2.46
N ALA A 182 -7.83 -5.79 -2.71
CA ALA A 182 -8.40 -7.14 -2.58
C ALA A 182 -7.76 -8.14 -3.55
N SER A 183 -7.51 -7.72 -4.80
CA SER A 183 -6.79 -8.55 -5.78
C SER A 183 -5.37 -8.85 -5.33
N SER A 184 -4.66 -7.87 -4.76
CA SER A 184 -3.31 -8.05 -4.22
C SER A 184 -3.28 -9.08 -3.09
N ILE A 185 -4.26 -9.02 -2.17
CA ILE A 185 -4.39 -9.98 -1.06
C ILE A 185 -4.70 -11.38 -1.59
N GLY A 186 -5.67 -11.51 -2.51
CA GLY A 186 -6.03 -12.79 -3.11
C GLY A 186 -4.86 -13.44 -3.85
N LEU A 187 -4.12 -12.67 -4.65
CA LEU A 187 -2.95 -13.13 -5.39
C LEU A 187 -1.76 -13.45 -4.47
N ALA A 188 -1.61 -12.73 -3.35
CA ALA A 188 -0.60 -13.04 -2.34
C ALA A 188 -0.79 -14.46 -1.78
N MET A 189 -2.02 -14.98 -1.70
CA MET A 189 -2.27 -16.36 -1.28
C MET A 189 -1.81 -17.39 -2.32
N CYS A 190 -1.87 -17.04 -3.61
CA CYS A 190 -1.31 -17.85 -4.69
C CYS A 190 0.23 -17.85 -4.71
N CYS A 191 0.87 -16.91 -4.00
CA CYS A 191 2.33 -16.83 -3.93
C CYS A 191 2.96 -18.00 -3.18
N THR A 192 2.21 -18.84 -2.46
CA THR A 192 2.75 -20.03 -1.78
C THR A 192 3.41 -21.06 -2.73
N ARG A 193 3.16 -20.98 -4.04
CA ARG A 193 3.81 -21.84 -5.05
C ARG A 193 5.19 -21.30 -5.45
N ARG A 194 6.16 -22.20 -5.62
CA ARG A 194 7.55 -21.88 -6.01
C ARG A 194 7.98 -22.68 -7.26
N PRO A 195 8.58 -22.03 -8.28
CA PRO A 195 8.65 -20.58 -8.44
C PRO A 195 7.24 -19.98 -8.62
N MET A 196 7.06 -18.72 -8.21
CA MET A 196 5.77 -18.05 -8.42
C MET A 196 5.45 -18.00 -9.93
N PRO A 197 4.25 -18.43 -10.36
CA PRO A 197 3.86 -18.41 -11.77
C PRO A 197 3.95 -17.01 -12.36
N ARG A 198 4.40 -16.88 -13.62
CA ARG A 198 4.54 -15.57 -14.29
C ARG A 198 3.23 -14.80 -14.31
N ILE A 199 2.12 -15.49 -14.56
CA ILE A 199 0.79 -14.86 -14.57
C ILE A 199 0.44 -14.22 -13.21
N VAL A 200 0.77 -14.88 -12.09
CA VAL A 200 0.52 -14.33 -10.74
C VAL A 200 1.36 -13.08 -10.51
N LYS A 201 2.61 -13.04 -10.99
CA LYS A 201 3.46 -11.83 -10.91
C LYS A 201 2.86 -10.66 -11.70
N ILE A 202 2.42 -10.92 -12.94
CA ILE A 202 1.80 -9.90 -13.80
C ILE A 202 0.53 -9.36 -13.14
N LEU A 203 -0.34 -10.26 -12.65
CA LEU A 203 -1.57 -9.88 -11.98
C LEU A 203 -1.30 -9.11 -10.69
N LEU A 204 -0.27 -9.47 -9.92
CA LEU A 204 0.10 -8.74 -8.71
C LEU A 204 0.58 -7.33 -9.03
N VAL A 205 1.41 -7.17 -10.07
CA VAL A 205 1.84 -5.85 -10.55
C VAL A 205 0.63 -5.03 -11.01
N ALA A 206 -0.27 -5.62 -11.80
CA ALA A 206 -1.50 -4.95 -12.23
C ALA A 206 -2.37 -4.52 -11.02
N ALA A 207 -2.50 -5.37 -10.00
CA ALA A 207 -3.24 -5.07 -8.78
C ALA A 207 -2.61 -3.89 -8.00
N LEU A 208 -1.28 -3.84 -7.88
CA LEU A 208 -0.57 -2.71 -7.26
C LEU A 208 -0.71 -1.42 -8.07
N VAL A 209 -0.72 -1.51 -9.40
CA VAL A 209 -0.99 -0.37 -10.28
C VAL A 209 -2.41 0.15 -10.06
N LEU A 210 -3.40 -0.73 -9.96
CA LEU A 210 -4.78 -0.34 -9.62
C LEU A 210 -4.85 0.38 -8.27
N CYS A 211 -4.14 -0.10 -7.24
CA CYS A 211 -4.05 0.63 -5.97
C CYS A 211 -3.51 2.06 -6.18
N GLY A 212 -2.43 2.21 -6.93
CA GLY A 212 -1.85 3.52 -7.21
C GLY A 212 -2.79 4.45 -7.97
N VAL A 213 -3.41 3.95 -9.03
CA VAL A 213 -4.38 4.72 -9.83
C VAL A 213 -5.57 5.14 -8.96
N GLY A 214 -6.14 4.23 -8.17
CA GLY A 214 -7.27 4.54 -7.28
C GLY A 214 -6.94 5.63 -6.27
N LEU A 215 -5.76 5.58 -5.63
CA LEU A 215 -5.29 6.63 -4.72
C LEU A 215 -5.10 7.97 -5.44
N VAL A 216 -4.48 7.98 -6.62
CA VAL A 216 -4.25 9.21 -7.39
C VAL A 216 -5.58 9.83 -7.81
N VAL A 217 -6.55 9.04 -8.27
CA VAL A 217 -7.89 9.52 -8.64
C VAL A 217 -8.61 10.11 -7.42
N MET A 218 -8.58 9.42 -6.30
CA MET A 218 -9.22 9.89 -5.06
C MET A 218 -8.62 11.20 -4.56
N LEU A 219 -7.30 11.26 -4.40
CA LEU A 219 -6.64 12.46 -3.85
C LEU A 219 -6.60 13.61 -4.85
N GLY A 220 -6.41 13.30 -6.13
CA GLY A 220 -6.50 14.28 -7.21
C GLY A 220 -7.90 14.86 -7.31
N GLY A 221 -8.95 14.06 -7.11
CA GLY A 221 -10.33 14.54 -7.03
C GLY A 221 -10.52 15.53 -5.88
N ILE A 222 -10.04 15.18 -4.67
CA ILE A 222 -10.12 16.08 -3.51
C ILE A 222 -9.42 17.42 -3.80
N ILE A 223 -8.19 17.39 -4.31
CA ILE A 223 -7.44 18.61 -4.67
C ILE A 223 -8.15 19.40 -5.78
N HIS A 224 -8.67 18.72 -6.80
CA HIS A 224 -9.31 19.35 -7.95
C HIS A 224 -10.54 20.16 -7.56
N PHE A 225 -11.36 19.64 -6.65
CA PHE A 225 -12.53 20.33 -6.10
C PHE A 225 -12.20 21.20 -4.88
N ASN A 226 -10.94 21.60 -4.72
CA ASN A 226 -10.45 22.48 -3.66
C ASN A 226 -10.59 21.92 -2.23
N GLY A 227 -10.87 20.63 -2.07
CA GLY A 227 -10.87 19.95 -0.77
C GLY A 227 -9.47 19.85 -0.17
N SER A 228 -9.39 19.69 1.16
CA SER A 228 -8.10 19.57 1.86
C SER A 228 -7.71 18.11 2.09
N LEU A 229 -6.44 17.75 1.85
CA LEU A 229 -5.94 16.43 2.26
C LEU A 229 -5.56 16.35 3.74
N MET A 230 -5.49 17.48 4.44
CA MET A 230 -4.81 17.61 5.74
C MET A 230 -5.57 18.47 6.77
N GLY A 231 -6.79 18.88 6.41
CA GLY A 231 -7.65 19.84 7.10
C GLY A 231 -7.09 21.24 7.25
#